data_AF-A0A2M7VYS0-F1
#
_entry.id   AF-A0A2M7VYS0-F1
#
_cell.length_a   1.000
_cell.length_b   1.000
_cell.length_c   1.000
_cell.angle_alpha   90.00
_cell.angle_beta   90.00
_cell.angle_gamma   90.00
#
_symmetry.space_group_name_H-M   'P 1'
#
loop_
_entity.id
_entity.type
_entity.pdbx_description
1 polymer ?
#
loop_
_entity_poly.entity_id
_entity_poly.type
_entity_poly.pdbx_seq_one_letter_code
_entity_poly.pdbx_strand_id
1 'polypeptide(L)' 'YVGSLTTPPCTEGVNWFVFNSTITISVEQVKKLQEIMPNNNYRPENPLNGRIVKTK' A
#
# COMPACT_ATOMS: atom_id res chain seq x y z
N TYR A 1 9.73 -1.83 6.43
CA TYR A 1 10.08 -0.76 7.40
C TYR A 1 8.96 -0.67 8.44
N VAL A 2 9.17 -0.04 9.59
CA VAL A 2 8.10 0.15 10.59
C VAL A 2 7.25 1.36 10.20
N GLY A 3 5.93 1.18 10.10
CA GLY A 3 4.97 2.20 9.69
C GLY A 3 3.65 2.05 10.45
N SER A 4 2.55 2.35 9.76
CA SER A 4 1.19 2.29 10.32
C SER A 4 0.21 1.61 9.39
N LEU A 5 -1.00 1.36 9.87
CA LEU A 5 -2.14 1.04 9.02
C LEU A 5 -2.45 2.20 8.06
N THR A 6 -2.91 1.89 6.84
CA THR A 6 -3.28 2.89 5.83
C THR A 6 -4.73 3.37 5.94
N THR A 7 -5.51 2.76 6.83
CA THR A 7 -6.90 3.13 7.14
C THR A 7 -7.04 3.52 8.62
N PRO A 8 -8.00 4.39 8.98
CA PRO A 8 -8.27 4.74 10.38
C PRO A 8 -8.44 3.48 11.25
N PRO A 9 -7.83 3.44 12.45
CA PRO A 9 -7.23 4.57 13.19
C PRO A 9 -5.76 4.87 12.86
N CYS A 10 -5.20 4.31 11.78
CA CYS A 10 -3.81 4.54 11.36
C CYS A 10 -2.78 4.17 12.44
N THR A 11 -3.05 3.11 13.22
CA THR A 11 -2.17 2.63 14.30
C THR A 11 -0.76 2.35 13.81
N GLU A 12 0.24 2.84 14.55
CA GLU A 12 1.67 2.66 14.28
C GLU A 12 2.19 1.29 14.76
N GLY A 13 3.48 1.03 14.53
CA GLY A 13 4.15 -0.22 14.91
C GLY A 13 3.95 -1.38 13.92
N VAL A 14 3.38 -1.10 12.74
CA VAL A 14 3.15 -2.11 11.70
C VAL A 14 4.45 -2.39 10.95
N ASN A 15 4.86 -3.66 10.90
CA ASN A 15 6.00 -4.09 10.08
C ASN A 15 5.56 -4.25 8.62
N TRP A 16 5.97 -3.31 7.77
CA TRP A 16 5.73 -3.38 6.33
C TRP A 16 6.79 -4.22 5.63
N PHE A 17 6.33 -5.24 4.92
CA PHE A 17 7.11 -6.04 3.97
C PHE A 17 6.55 -5.80 2.56
N VAL A 18 7.33 -5.11 1.74
CA VAL A 18 6.96 -4.82 0.35
C VAL A 18 7.85 -5.68 -0.54
N PHE A 19 7.25 -6.54 -1.35
CA PHE A 19 7.99 -7.42 -2.26
C PHE A 19 8.46 -6.65 -3.50
N ASN A 20 9.71 -6.88 -3.91
CA ASN A 20 10.26 -6.29 -5.13
C ASN A 20 9.68 -6.92 -6.41
N SER A 21 9.28 -8.19 -6.34
CA SER A 21 8.66 -8.91 -7.45
C SER A 21 7.17 -8.59 -7.52
N THR A 22 6.71 -8.15 -8.69
CA THR A 22 5.29 -7.92 -8.96
C THR A 22 4.60 -9.20 -9.40
N ILE A 23 3.29 -9.26 -9.21
CA ILE A 23 2.41 -10.25 -9.84
C ILE A 23 1.65 -9.59 -10.99
N THR A 24 1.35 -10.37 -12.02
CA THR A 24 0.57 -9.90 -13.17
C THR A 24 -0.91 -10.18 -12.96
N ILE A 25 -1.75 -9.26 -13.41
CA ILE A 25 -3.21 -9.38 -13.40
C ILE A 25 -3.74 -8.93 -14.78
N SER A 26 -4.87 -9.47 -15.23
CA SER A 26 -5.47 -9.11 -16.52
C SER A 26 -6.11 -7.71 -16.47
N VAL A 27 -6.20 -7.06 -17.64
CA VAL A 27 -6.85 -5.74 -17.76
C VAL A 27 -8.33 -5.81 -17.37
N GLU A 28 -9.01 -6.90 -17.71
CA GLU A 28 -10.42 -7.14 -17.38
C GLU A 28 -10.63 -7.24 -15.87
N GLN A 29 -9.70 -7.87 -15.15
CA GLN A 29 -9.74 -7.96 -13.69
C GLN A 29 -9.55 -6.58 -13.04
N VAL A 30 -8.64 -5.75 -13.56
CA VAL A 30 -8.45 -4.36 -13.08
C VAL A 30 -9.73 -3.54 -13.26
N LYS A 31 -10.35 -3.61 -14.44
CA LYS A 31 -11.61 -2.89 -14.72
C LYS A 31 -12.74 -3.32 -13.80
N LYS A 32 -12.92 -4.63 -13.60
CA LYS A 32 -13.93 -5.16 -12.67
C LYS A 32 -13.71 -4.64 -11.24
N LEU A 33 -12.45 -4.57 -10.78
CA LEU A 33 -12.15 -4.04 -9.46
C LEU A 33 -12.45 -2.53 -9.36
N GLN A 34 -12.13 -1.77 -10.41
CA GLN A 34 -12.43 -0.33 -10.48
C GLN A 34 -13.93 -0.03 -10.48
N GLU A 35 -14.75 -0.88 -11.11
CA GLU A 35 -16.22 -0.73 -11.14
C GLU A 35 -16.87 -0.93 -9.76
N ILE A 36 -16.31 -1.82 -8.92
CA ILE A 36 -16.92 -2.20 -7.64
C ILE A 36 -16.31 -1.49 -6.42
N MET A 37 -15.17 -0.82 -6.58
CA MET A 37 -14.46 -0.14 -5.49
C MET A 37 -14.60 1.39 -5.59
N PRO A 38 -14.53 2.12 -4.48
CA PRO A 38 -14.47 3.58 -4.52
C PRO A 38 -13.27 4.07 -5.34
N ASN A 39 -13.50 5.12 -6.13
CA ASN A 39 -12.42 5.81 -6.84
C ASN A 39 -11.41 6.37 -5.84
N ASN A 40 -10.12 6.30 -6.18
CA ASN A 40 -9.02 6.79 -5.35
C ASN A 40 -9.01 6.23 -3.91
N ASN A 41 -9.36 4.95 -3.74
CA ASN A 41 -9.30 4.25 -2.45
C ASN A 41 -7.86 3.88 -2.03
N TYR A 42 -6.98 4.88 -2.01
CA TYR A 42 -5.62 4.78 -1.50
C TYR A 42 -5.33 5.99 -0.61
N ARG A 43 -4.52 5.79 0.43
CA ARG A 43 -4.01 6.89 1.25
C ARG A 43 -2.77 7.48 0.55
N PRO A 44 -2.63 8.81 0.44
CA PRO A 44 -1.40 9.43 -0.05
C PRO A 44 -0.18 8.99 0.74
N GLU A 45 0.98 9.01 0.10
CA GLU A 45 2.25 8.75 0.76
C GLU A 45 2.47 9.73 1.92
N ASN A 46 3.09 9.22 2.98
CA ASN A 46 3.47 10.05 4.12
C ASN A 46 4.99 10.21 4.14
N PRO A 47 5.51 11.37 4.58
CA PRO A 47 6.94 11.62 4.64
C PRO A 47 7.68 10.50 5.38
N LEU A 48 8.84 10.12 4.88
CA LEU A 48 9.62 9.03 5.48
C LEU A 48 10.13 9.40 6.89
N ASN A 49 10.33 10.69 7.15
CA ASN A 49 10.94 11.22 8.39
C ASN A 49 12.27 10.50 8.65
N GLY A 50 12.60 10.16 9.90
CA GLY A 50 13.83 9.44 10.23
C GLY A 50 13.82 7.93 9.94
N ARG A 51 12.81 7.40 9.24
CA ARG A 51 12.71 5.96 8.95
C ARG A 51 13.63 5.57 7.79
N ILE A 52 14.20 4.37 7.85
CA ILE A 52 15.03 3.81 6.77
C ILE A 52 14.31 2.60 6.18
N VAL A 53 14.13 2.61 4.86
CA VAL A 53 13.64 1.45 4.12
C VAL A 53 14.83 0.56 3.78
N LYS A 54 14.85 -0.65 4.34
CA LYS A 54 15.88 -1.65 4.03
C LYS A 54 15.43 -2.46 2.82
N THR A 55 16.30 -2.59 1.83
CA THR A 55 16.17 -3.55 0.73
C THR A 55 16.92 -4.82 1.09
N LYS A 56 16.41 -5.97 0.64
CA LYS A 56 17.15 -7.22 0.61
C LYS A 56 17.74 -7.42 -0.78
#